data_AF-A0A085LJD4-F1
#
_entry.id   AF-A0A085LJD4-F1
#
_cell.length_a   1.000
_cell.length_b   1.000
_cell.length_c   1.000
_cell.angle_alpha   90.00
_cell.angle_beta   90.00
_cell.angle_gamma   90.00
#
_symmetry.space_group_name_H-M   'P 1'
#
loop_
_entity.id
_entity.type
_entity.pdbx_description
1 polymer ?
#
loop_
_entity_poly.entity_id
_entity_poly.type
_entity_poly.pdbx_seq_one_letter_code
_entity_poly.pdbx_strand_id
1 'polypeptide(L)'
;MVEKEALACVWAMEKWKSCLWGKSFILCTDHRALTPLLSSKSFARASMRIARWSSRLPSLNYVVKYTKGSTNTAYMFSHFRLRYEGGDGEQDTELAALITEQAPIKLDDVRKSTSNCPVMTQLTYCIQNGRPEQEKMIDVTLLP
;
A
#
# COMPACT_ATOMS: atom_id res chain seq x y z
N MET A 1 23.06 -15.84 -0.32
CA MET A 1 22.68 -15.54 1.08
C MET A 1 22.07 -14.15 1.15
N VAL A 2 22.80 -13.11 0.76
CA VAL A 2 22.35 -11.70 0.71
C VAL A 2 20.99 -11.49 0.01
N GLU A 3 20.79 -12.03 -1.20
CA GLU A 3 19.52 -11.81 -1.92
C GLU A 3 18.32 -12.48 -1.23
N LYS A 4 18.51 -13.61 -0.56
CA LYS A 4 17.43 -14.30 0.17
C LYS A 4 16.99 -13.48 1.38
N GLU A 5 17.94 -12.94 2.12
CA GLU A 5 17.67 -12.09 3.28
C GLU A 5 17.07 -10.75 2.86
N ALA A 6 17.57 -10.15 1.76
CA ALA A 6 16.96 -8.95 1.18
C ALA A 6 15.49 -9.19 0.81
N LEU A 7 15.20 -10.32 0.16
CA LEU A 7 13.84 -10.70 -0.20
C LEU A 7 12.97 -10.93 1.03
N ALA A 8 13.49 -11.57 2.08
CA ALA A 8 12.75 -11.77 3.33
C ALA A 8 12.38 -10.43 3.98
N CYS A 9 13.30 -9.45 3.99
CA CYS A 9 13.00 -8.11 4.47
C CYS A 9 11.91 -7.42 3.63
N VAL A 10 12.02 -7.49 2.30
CA VAL A 10 11.01 -6.91 1.38
C VAL A 10 9.65 -7.53 1.61
N TRP A 11 9.58 -8.86 1.68
CA TRP A 11 8.35 -9.60 1.92
C TRP A 11 7.71 -9.23 3.25
N ALA A 12 8.49 -9.11 4.32
CA ALA A 12 7.97 -8.65 5.60
C ALA A 12 7.37 -7.23 5.51
N MET A 13 8.08 -6.29 4.86
CA MET A 13 7.56 -4.93 4.69
C MET A 13 6.29 -4.88 3.82
N GLU A 14 6.19 -5.72 2.79
CA GLU A 14 4.99 -5.84 1.97
C GLU A 14 3.82 -6.44 2.76
N LYS A 15 4.05 -7.51 3.54
CA LYS A 15 3.00 -8.15 4.35
C LYS A 15 2.44 -7.21 5.42
N TRP A 16 3.29 -6.40 6.03
CA TRP A 16 2.91 -5.44 7.07
C TRP A 16 2.66 -4.02 6.54
N LYS A 17 2.54 -3.84 5.23
CA LYS A 17 2.43 -2.53 4.58
C LYS A 17 1.27 -1.69 5.11
N SER A 18 0.11 -2.31 5.36
CA SER A 18 -1.07 -1.63 5.93
C SER A 18 -0.81 -1.03 7.32
N CYS A 19 0.00 -1.71 8.15
CA CYS A 19 0.35 -1.23 9.49
C CYS A 19 1.49 -0.21 9.50
N LEU A 20 2.36 -0.27 8.49
CA LEU A 20 3.57 0.54 8.36
C LEU A 20 3.34 1.83 7.54
N TRP A 21 2.26 1.90 6.75
CA TRP A 21 1.96 3.06 5.93
C TRP A 21 1.86 4.33 6.78
N GLY A 22 2.55 5.39 6.35
CA GLY A 22 2.54 6.70 7.02
C GLY A 22 3.36 6.77 8.31
N LYS A 23 3.97 5.67 8.77
CA LYS A 23 4.82 5.64 9.97
C LYS A 23 6.30 5.57 9.59
N SER A 24 7.14 6.23 10.38
CA SER A 24 8.59 6.05 10.33
C SER A 24 8.99 4.85 11.20
N PHE A 25 9.68 3.87 10.62
CA PHE A 25 10.13 2.69 11.36
C PHE A 25 11.58 2.31 11.04
N ILE A 26 12.12 1.40 11.85
CA ILE A 26 13.49 0.91 11.70
C ILE A 26 13.42 -0.56 11.26
N LEU A 27 14.00 -0.86 10.11
CA LEU A 27 14.18 -2.23 9.64
C LEU A 27 15.49 -2.78 10.22
N CYS A 28 15.37 -3.69 11.18
CA CYS A 28 16.52 -4.38 11.77
C CYS A 28 16.91 -5.59 10.92
N THR A 29 18.17 -5.68 10.53
CA THR A 29 18.75 -6.85 9.82
C THR A 29 20.04 -7.29 10.48
N ASP A 30 20.27 -8.59 10.53
CA ASP A 30 21.52 -9.20 10.99
C ASP A 30 22.58 -9.32 9.90
N HIS A 31 22.34 -8.71 8.73
CA HIS A 31 23.28 -8.71 7.62
C HIS A 31 23.79 -7.30 7.30
N ARG A 32 25.04 -7.00 7.71
CA ARG A 32 25.65 -5.67 7.56
C ARG A 32 25.73 -5.18 6.11
N ALA A 33 25.85 -6.09 5.14
CA ALA A 33 25.87 -5.72 3.73
C ALA A 33 24.50 -5.24 3.21
N LEU A 34 23.39 -5.58 3.88
CA LEU A 34 22.05 -5.14 3.47
C LEU A 34 21.76 -3.70 3.87
N THR A 35 22.44 -3.17 4.88
CA THR A 35 22.29 -1.78 5.32
C THR A 35 22.50 -0.78 4.19
N PRO A 36 23.59 -0.82 3.40
CA PRO A 36 23.73 0.07 2.26
C PRO A 36 22.81 -0.31 1.08
N LEU A 37 22.56 -1.61 0.86
CA LEU A 37 21.83 -2.10 -0.32
C LEU A 37 20.33 -1.74 -0.31
N LEU A 38 19.70 -1.78 0.86
CA LEU A 38 18.30 -1.42 1.05
C LEU A 38 18.13 0.05 1.50
N SER A 39 19.24 0.78 1.68
CA SER A 39 19.17 2.22 1.94
C SER A 39 18.92 2.96 0.63
N SER A 40 18.00 3.94 0.69
CA SER A 40 17.63 4.83 -0.41
C SER A 40 18.82 5.48 -1.15
N LYS A 41 20.00 5.56 -0.50
CA LYS A 41 21.21 6.20 -1.03
C LYS A 41 22.11 5.30 -1.91
N SER A 42 21.87 3.99 -2.01
CA SER A 42 22.83 3.07 -2.66
C SER A 42 22.24 2.07 -3.66
N PHE A 43 21.20 2.46 -4.40
CA PHE A 43 20.61 1.62 -5.45
C PHE A 43 21.61 1.20 -6.54
N ALA A 44 22.59 2.06 -6.85
CA ALA A 44 23.63 1.79 -7.86
C ALA A 44 24.57 0.62 -7.51
N ARG A 45 24.65 0.22 -6.23
CA ARG A 45 25.46 -0.92 -5.78
C ARG A 45 24.64 -2.20 -5.57
N ALA A 46 23.32 -2.13 -5.76
CA ALA A 46 22.43 -3.26 -5.58
C ALA A 46 22.37 -4.14 -6.83
N SER A 47 22.21 -5.46 -6.63
CA SER A 47 21.92 -6.35 -7.76
C SER A 47 20.58 -5.95 -8.39
N MET A 48 20.42 -6.22 -9.69
CA MET A 48 19.19 -5.88 -10.43
C MET A 48 17.92 -6.43 -9.74
N ARG A 49 18.02 -7.56 -9.03
CA ARG A 49 16.92 -8.13 -8.24
C ARG A 49 16.57 -7.28 -7.03
N ILE A 50 17.57 -6.93 -6.21
CA ILE A 50 17.36 -6.10 -5.00
C ILE A 50 16.84 -4.72 -5.39
N ALA A 51 17.36 -4.16 -6.49
CA ALA A 51 16.86 -2.94 -7.11
C ALA A 51 15.36 -3.04 -7.44
N ARG A 52 14.94 -4.08 -8.17
CA ARG A 52 13.54 -4.32 -8.52
C ARG A 52 12.62 -4.53 -7.31
N TRP A 53 13.13 -5.14 -6.23
CA TRP A 53 12.35 -5.30 -5.00
C TRP A 53 12.21 -3.97 -4.25
N SER A 54 13.31 -3.21 -4.17
CA SER A 54 13.32 -1.91 -3.48
C SER A 54 12.42 -0.88 -4.14
N SER A 55 12.21 -0.95 -5.46
CA SER A 55 11.29 -0.06 -6.18
C SER A 55 9.82 -0.23 -5.78
N ARG A 56 9.47 -1.28 -5.02
CA ARG A 56 8.10 -1.50 -4.48
C ARG A 56 7.87 -0.87 -3.12
N LEU A 57 8.94 -0.42 -2.47
CA LEU A 57 8.94 0.14 -1.13
C LEU A 57 8.96 1.69 -1.04
N PRO A 58 8.82 2.51 -2.11
CA PRO A 58 8.95 3.97 -1.96
C PRO A 58 7.82 4.61 -1.15
N SER A 59 6.70 3.90 -0.94
CA SER A 59 5.60 4.36 -0.09
C SER A 59 5.86 4.21 1.41
N LEU A 60 6.96 3.55 1.81
CA LEU A 60 7.29 3.27 3.20
C LEU A 60 8.45 4.15 3.67
N ASN A 61 8.31 4.77 4.85
CA ASN A 61 9.35 5.56 5.47
C ASN A 61 10.16 4.70 6.45
N TYR A 62 11.30 4.19 6.01
CA TYR A 62 12.12 3.29 6.83
C TYR A 62 13.61 3.62 6.83
N VAL A 63 14.27 3.25 7.92
CA VAL A 63 15.73 3.28 8.06
C VAL A 63 16.24 1.88 8.35
N VAL A 64 17.25 1.43 7.61
CA VAL A 64 17.84 0.10 7.81
C VAL A 64 18.93 0.19 8.88
N LYS A 65 18.85 -0.67 9.90
CA LYS A 65 19.83 -0.77 10.98
C LYS A 65 20.35 -2.19 11.13
N TYR A 66 21.66 -2.33 11.19
CA TYR A 66 22.28 -3.62 11.51
C TYR A 66 22.12 -3.94 13.01
N THR A 67 21.68 -5.16 13.32
CA THR A 67 21.59 -5.70 14.68
C THR A 67 22.24 -7.07 14.72
N LYS A 68 23.14 -7.33 15.68
CA LYS A 68 23.85 -8.62 15.77
C LYS A 68 22.83 -9.77 15.96
N GLY A 69 23.02 -10.88 15.24
CA GLY A 69 22.10 -12.04 15.27
C GLY A 69 21.81 -12.58 16.68
N SER A 70 22.78 -12.52 17.60
CA SER A 70 22.61 -12.93 19.00
C SER A 70 21.61 -12.09 19.80
N THR A 71 21.33 -10.86 19.35
CA THR A 71 20.34 -9.94 19.93
C THR A 71 19.09 -9.82 19.06
N ASN A 72 19.06 -10.51 17.93
CA ASN A 72 17.96 -10.44 16.99
C ASN A 72 16.91 -11.49 17.36
N THR A 73 15.76 -11.04 17.88
CA THR A 73 14.63 -11.94 18.19
C THR A 73 14.13 -12.67 16.93
N ALA A 74 14.33 -12.11 15.74
CA ALA A 74 14.00 -12.77 14.47
C ALA A 74 14.88 -14.00 14.16
N TYR A 75 16.07 -14.11 14.78
CA TYR A 75 16.96 -15.25 14.60
C TYR A 75 16.31 -16.57 15.04
N MET A 76 15.55 -16.54 16.14
CA MET A 76 14.82 -17.71 16.62
C MET A 76 13.77 -18.19 15.58
N PHE A 77 13.08 -17.24 14.93
CA PHE A 77 12.07 -17.56 13.92
C PHE A 77 12.68 -18.08 12.61
N SER A 78 13.88 -17.63 12.21
CA SER A 78 14.55 -18.17 11.02
C SER A 78 15.04 -19.61 11.19
N HIS A 79 15.35 -20.00 12.43
CA HIS A 79 15.75 -21.37 12.77
C HIS A 79 14.55 -22.29 13.03
N PHE A 80 13.40 -21.74 13.42
CA PHE A 80 12.16 -22.47 13.54
C PHE A 80 11.48 -22.59 12.18
N ARG A 81 11.93 -23.55 11.37
CA ARG A 81 11.26 -23.86 10.09
C ARG A 81 9.96 -24.59 10.38
N LEU A 82 8.85 -23.84 10.40
CA LEU A 82 7.55 -24.45 10.16
C LEU A 82 7.62 -25.12 8.78
N ARG A 83 7.19 -26.38 8.72
CA ARG A 83 7.12 -27.14 7.47
C ARG A 83 6.14 -26.39 6.57
N TYR A 84 6.66 -25.78 5.50
CA TYR A 84 5.81 -25.22 4.45
C TYR A 84 5.25 -26.42 3.66
N GLU A 85 4.16 -26.98 4.15
CA GLU A 85 3.29 -27.83 3.35
C GLU A 85 2.70 -26.88 2.30
N GLY A 86 3.06 -27.07 1.04
CA GLY A 86 2.70 -26.15 -0.03
C GLY A 86 1.19 -26.00 -0.14
N GLY A 87 0.64 -24.98 0.52
CA GLY A 87 -0.67 -24.43 0.24
C GLY A 87 -0.57 -23.65 -1.06
N ASP A 88 -1.25 -24.19 -2.06
CA ASP A 88 -1.87 -23.51 -3.18
C ASP A 88 -1.95 -21.99 -2.95
N GLY A 89 -1.32 -21.26 -3.88
CA GLY A 89 -1.02 -19.84 -3.77
C GLY A 89 -2.16 -19.06 -3.14
N GLU A 90 -1.82 -18.37 -2.05
CA GLU A 90 -2.60 -17.29 -1.45
C GLU A 90 -3.14 -16.45 -2.62
N GLN A 91 -4.41 -16.67 -2.97
CA GLN A 91 -5.11 -15.79 -3.89
C GLN A 91 -4.98 -14.43 -3.23
N ASP A 92 -4.38 -13.49 -3.95
CA ASP A 92 -4.39 -12.07 -3.62
C ASP A 92 -5.87 -11.69 -3.46
N THR A 93 -6.40 -11.92 -2.27
CA THR A 93 -7.81 -11.77 -1.96
C THR A 93 -7.94 -10.27 -1.83
N GLU A 94 -8.41 -9.68 -2.93
CA GLU A 94 -8.70 -8.28 -3.09
C GLU A 94 -9.19 -7.68 -1.77
N LEU A 95 -8.33 -6.90 -1.14
CA LEU A 95 -8.68 -6.03 -0.01
C LEU A 95 -9.84 -5.09 -0.38
N ALA A 96 -10.19 -4.97 -1.67
CA ALA A 96 -11.33 -4.23 -2.18
C ALA A 96 -12.69 -4.80 -1.73
N ALA A 97 -12.84 -6.12 -1.59
CA ALA A 97 -14.12 -6.72 -1.20
C ALA A 97 -14.48 -6.44 0.28
N LEU A 98 -13.49 -6.43 1.17
CA LEU A 98 -13.69 -6.20 2.61
C LEU A 98 -14.07 -4.76 2.96
N ILE A 99 -13.69 -3.77 2.14
CA ILE A 99 -14.11 -2.37 2.31
C ILE A 99 -15.58 -2.18 1.88
N THR A 100 -16.10 -3.05 1.01
CA THR A 100 -17.44 -2.85 0.43
C THR A 100 -18.54 -3.27 1.41
N GLU A 101 -18.33 -4.31 2.22
CA GLU A 101 -19.35 -4.78 3.18
C GLU A 101 -19.37 -3.97 4.50
N GLN A 102 -18.25 -3.33 4.86
CA GLN A 102 -18.14 -2.52 6.08
C GLN A 102 -18.08 -1.01 5.80
N ALA A 103 -18.40 -0.57 4.58
CA ALA A 103 -18.48 0.86 4.29
C ALA A 103 -19.51 1.50 5.26
N PRO A 104 -19.11 2.51 6.06
CA PRO A 104 -20.03 3.19 6.98
C PRO A 104 -21.16 3.94 6.26
N ILE A 105 -21.09 3.99 4.93
CA ILE A 105 -22.00 4.69 4.05
C ILE A 105 -22.45 3.70 2.98
N LYS A 106 -23.73 3.31 3.03
CA LYS A 106 -24.32 2.44 2.00
C LYS A 106 -24.60 3.26 0.75
N LEU A 107 -24.55 2.62 -0.42
CA LEU A 107 -24.82 3.26 -1.71
C LEU A 107 -26.22 3.90 -1.73
N ASP A 108 -27.21 3.30 -1.05
CA ASP A 108 -28.54 3.86 -0.89
C ASP A 108 -28.56 5.18 -0.09
N ASP A 109 -27.70 5.33 0.91
CA ASP A 109 -27.60 6.55 1.72
C ASP A 109 -26.94 7.68 0.92
N VAL A 110 -25.94 7.34 0.11
CA VAL A 110 -25.36 8.28 -0.87
C VAL A 110 -26.42 8.70 -1.89
N ARG A 111 -27.21 7.75 -2.40
CA ARG A 111 -28.24 8.05 -3.41
C ARG A 111 -29.32 8.98 -2.88
N LYS A 112 -29.81 8.73 -1.65
CA LYS A 112 -30.80 9.60 -0.97
C LYS A 112 -30.23 10.99 -0.70
N SER A 113 -28.98 11.07 -0.23
CA SER A 113 -28.32 12.35 0.03
C SER A 113 -28.07 13.12 -1.27
N THR A 114 -27.75 12.40 -2.34
CA THR A 114 -27.53 12.94 -3.69
C THR A 114 -28.83 13.48 -4.29
N SER A 115 -29.95 12.77 -4.16
CA SER A 115 -31.26 13.27 -4.64
C SER A 115 -31.78 14.46 -3.85
N ASN A 116 -31.39 14.59 -2.58
CA ASN A 116 -31.76 15.73 -1.75
C ASN A 116 -30.85 16.94 -1.97
N CYS A 117 -29.72 16.77 -2.66
CA CYS A 117 -28.79 17.84 -2.96
C CYS A 117 -29.19 18.55 -4.27
N PRO A 118 -29.52 19.85 -4.24
CA PRO A 118 -29.93 20.59 -5.44
C PRO A 118 -28.81 20.65 -6.49
N VAL A 119 -27.56 20.85 -6.05
CA VAL A 119 -26.37 20.90 -6.93
C VAL A 119 -26.13 19.55 -7.61
N MET A 120 -26.27 18.45 -6.88
CA MET A 120 -26.01 17.11 -7.44
C MET A 120 -27.13 16.61 -8.34
N THR A 121 -28.36 17.08 -8.10
CA THR A 121 -29.50 16.85 -9.00
C THR A 121 -29.31 17.58 -10.32
N GLN A 122 -28.86 18.85 -10.28
CA GLN A 122 -28.53 19.63 -11.48
C GLN A 122 -27.39 18.98 -12.27
N LEU A 123 -26.34 18.51 -11.59
CA LEU A 123 -25.21 17.82 -12.23
C LEU A 123 -25.65 16.52 -12.91
N THR A 124 -26.47 15.72 -12.23
CA THR A 124 -27.02 14.46 -12.78
C THR A 124 -27.86 14.73 -14.02
N TYR A 125 -28.69 15.78 -14.00
CA TYR A 125 -29.49 16.20 -15.15
C TYR A 125 -28.61 16.63 -16.35
N CYS A 126 -27.54 17.39 -16.10
CA CYS A 126 -26.61 17.83 -17.16
C CYS A 126 -25.83 16.66 -17.78
N ILE A 127 -25.50 15.63 -16.98
CA ILE A 127 -24.83 14.41 -17.48
C ILE A 127 -25.78 13.59 -18.36
N GLN A 128 -27.06 13.51 -17.99
CA GLN A 128 -28.04 12.68 -18.71
C GLN A 128 -28.56 13.33 -20.00
N ASN A 129 -28.74 14.65 -20.00
CA ASN A 129 -29.39 15.37 -21.11
C ASN A 129 -28.43 16.24 -21.94
N GLY A 130 -27.12 16.22 -21.62
CA GLY A 130 -26.13 17.12 -22.21
C GLY A 130 -26.12 18.49 -21.55
N ARG A 131 -25.01 19.23 -21.72
CA ARG A 131 -24.81 20.55 -21.10
C ARG A 131 -25.84 21.55 -21.64
N PRO A 132 -26.60 22.26 -20.79
CA PRO A 132 -27.55 23.26 -21.25
C PRO A 132 -26.80 24.46 -21.87
N GLU A 133 -27.32 24.98 -22.98
CA GLU A 133 -26.73 26.10 -23.73
C GLU A 133 -26.75 27.44 -22.97
N GLN A 134 -27.53 27.53 -21.90
CA GLN A 134 -27.64 28.71 -21.06
C GLN A 134 -26.92 28.49 -19.73
N GLU A 135 -25.70 29.04 -19.62
CA GLU A 135 -24.86 29.00 -18.40
C GLU A 135 -25.51 29.63 -17.16
N LYS A 136 -26.60 30.41 -17.34
CA LYS A 136 -27.33 31.07 -16.25
C LYS A 136 -28.13 30.12 -15.35
N MET A 137 -28.29 28.85 -15.73
CA MET A 137 -29.07 27.87 -14.97
C MET A 137 -28.21 26.94 -14.09
N ILE A 138 -26.88 27.08 -14.15
CA ILE A 138 -25.93 26.23 -13.44
C ILE A 138 -25.35 27.02 -12.26
N ASP A 139 -25.28 26.40 -11.08
CA ASP A 139 -24.60 26.99 -9.93
C ASP A 139 -23.14 27.35 -10.28
N VAL A 140 -22.70 28.54 -9.87
CA VAL A 140 -21.42 29.17 -10.27
C VAL A 140 -20.22 28.31 -9.83
N THR A 141 -20.43 27.45 -8.82
CA THR A 141 -19.45 26.50 -8.28
C THR A 141 -19.16 25.32 -9.20
N LEU A 142 -19.98 25.08 -10.22
CA LEU A 142 -19.84 23.98 -11.19
C LEU A 142 -19.26 24.44 -12.54
N LEU A 143 -18.88 25.71 -12.66
CA LEU A 143 -18.14 26.25 -13.80
C LEU A 143 -16.62 26.07 -13.55
N PRO A 144 -15.83 25.69 -14.57
CA PRO A 144 -14.38 25.45 -14.43
C PRO A 144 -13.58 26.71 -14.12
#